data_AF-A0A662KS22-F1
#
_entry.id   AF-A0A662KS22-F1
#
_cell.length_a   1.000
_cell.length_b   1.000
_cell.length_c   1.000
_cell.angle_alpha   90.00
_cell.angle_beta   90.00
_cell.angle_gamma   90.00
#
_symmetry.space_group_name_H-M   'P 1'
#
loop_
_entity.id
_entity.type
_entity.pdbx_description
1 polymer ?
#
loop_
_entity_poly.entity_id
_entity_poly.type
_entity_poly.pdbx_seq_one_letter_code
_entity_poly.pdbx_strand_id
1 'polypeptide(L)'
;MLMLASTSAMQISKYDIDVKSTESGFSIYENIIGVLDSNESSLNFSIQDDATDIVISINGQSVEYNKSGNMYTCAIPPTNESSVSASITYYLPKGTKFFEKHILYPSSEVTITYDESTLLSRSDLGENSYISASLVVKTVEATGYALYAIAALLLALIVIIIAYLAKKRTSKPVQIETEEILKTKKALLMMLLKEIEKKHRAEEISDESYRYLKDIYKREAVEVMKKLES
;
A
#
# COMPACT_ATOMS: atom_id res chain seq x y z
N MET A 1 -63.22 0.30 -7.97
CA MET A 1 -61.89 -0.37 -7.98
C MET A 1 -61.28 -0.11 -6.62
N LEU A 2 -61.48 -1.02 -5.67
CA LEU A 2 -60.89 -0.93 -4.33
C LEU A 2 -59.46 -1.44 -4.44
N MET A 3 -58.47 -0.55 -4.29
CA MET A 3 -57.11 -0.95 -4.00
C MET A 3 -57.12 -1.53 -2.59
N LEU A 4 -56.95 -2.84 -2.46
CA LEU A 4 -56.58 -3.46 -1.19
C LEU A 4 -55.13 -3.05 -0.93
N ALA A 5 -54.93 -2.14 0.04
CA ALA A 5 -53.60 -1.92 0.59
C ALA A 5 -53.16 -3.25 1.22
N SER A 6 -52.09 -3.85 0.70
CA SER A 6 -51.37 -4.88 1.42
C SER A 6 -50.73 -4.20 2.63
N THR A 7 -51.37 -4.28 3.79
CA THR A 7 -50.75 -3.85 5.04
C THR A 7 -49.70 -4.90 5.38
N SER A 8 -48.43 -4.53 5.23
CA SER A 8 -47.33 -5.37 5.70
C SER A 8 -47.40 -5.47 7.23
N ALA A 9 -47.12 -6.66 7.76
CA ALA A 9 -47.10 -6.97 9.21
C ALA A 9 -46.28 -5.95 10.04
N MET A 10 -45.24 -5.39 9.43
CA MET A 10 -44.40 -4.36 10.02
C MET A 10 -44.06 -3.31 8.95
N GLN A 11 -43.86 -2.07 9.41
CA GLN A 11 -43.23 -1.00 8.65
C GLN A 11 -41.95 -0.58 9.36
N ILE A 12 -40.80 -0.79 8.72
CA ILE A 12 -39.49 -0.46 9.29
C ILE A 12 -39.20 1.01 9.01
N SER A 13 -39.03 1.81 10.06
CA SER A 13 -38.56 3.20 9.91
C SER A 13 -37.05 3.27 9.76
N LYS A 14 -36.31 2.38 10.44
CA LYS A 14 -34.85 2.34 10.39
C LYS A 14 -34.29 0.92 10.51
N TYR A 15 -33.34 0.58 9.65
CA TYR A 15 -32.59 -0.67 9.67
C TYR A 15 -31.10 -0.38 9.58
N ASP A 16 -30.41 -0.36 10.72
CA ASP A 16 -28.96 -0.20 10.78
C ASP A 16 -28.29 -1.56 10.89
N ILE A 17 -27.30 -1.82 10.05
CA ILE A 17 -26.51 -3.05 10.03
C ILE A 17 -25.04 -2.65 10.20
N ASP A 18 -24.43 -3.04 11.31
CA ASP A 18 -23.03 -2.80 11.62
C ASP A 18 -22.24 -4.11 11.48
N VAL A 19 -21.27 -4.11 10.57
CA VAL A 19 -20.36 -5.20 10.29
C VAL A 19 -18.98 -4.83 10.81
N LYS A 20 -18.42 -5.63 11.72
CA LYS A 20 -17.08 -5.42 12.27
C LYS A 20 -16.17 -6.58 11.95
N SER A 21 -14.98 -6.29 11.44
CA SER A 21 -13.94 -7.30 11.23
C SER A 21 -13.41 -7.82 12.57
N THR A 22 -13.21 -9.14 12.66
CA THR A 22 -12.61 -9.81 13.83
C THR A 22 -11.53 -10.79 13.35
N GLU A 23 -10.74 -11.35 14.28
CA GLU A 23 -9.69 -12.31 13.92
C GLU A 23 -10.25 -13.59 13.25
N SER A 24 -11.44 -14.02 13.69
CA SER A 24 -12.14 -15.23 13.27
C SER A 24 -13.16 -15.01 12.15
N GLY A 25 -13.50 -13.77 11.82
CA GLY A 25 -14.43 -13.45 10.73
C GLY A 25 -15.05 -12.07 10.88
N PHE A 26 -16.38 -12.01 10.94
CA PHE A 26 -17.13 -10.76 11.05
C PHE A 26 -18.17 -10.86 12.15
N SER A 27 -18.24 -9.84 13.00
CA SER A 27 -19.32 -9.66 13.97
C SER A 27 -20.38 -8.76 13.33
N ILE A 28 -21.64 -9.21 13.35
CA ILE A 28 -22.77 -8.47 12.80
C ILE A 28 -23.67 -8.03 13.95
N TYR A 29 -24.04 -6.75 13.94
CA TYR A 29 -25.08 -6.20 14.79
C TYR A 29 -26.12 -5.51 13.90
N GLU A 30 -27.36 -5.91 14.04
CA GLU A 30 -28.49 -5.31 13.34
C GLU A 30 -29.42 -4.66 14.36
N ASN A 31 -29.88 -3.46 14.03
CA ASN A 31 -30.83 -2.69 14.80
C ASN A 31 -31.99 -2.25 13.90
N ILE A 32 -33.19 -2.72 14.26
CA ILE A 32 -34.40 -2.57 13.46
C ILE A 32 -35.41 -1.82 14.31
N ILE A 33 -35.90 -0.69 13.81
CA ILE A 33 -36.93 0.11 14.47
C ILE A 33 -38.10 0.24 13.50
N GLY A 34 -39.31 0.02 14.00
CA GLY A 34 -40.50 0.15 13.18
C GLY A 34 -41.79 0.15 13.97
N VAL A 35 -42.89 0.00 13.23
CA VAL A 35 -44.26 -0.06 13.76
C VAL A 35 -44.89 -1.38 13.31
N LEU A 36 -45.49 -2.10 14.27
CA LEU A 36 -46.23 -3.34 14.04
C LEU A 36 -47.69 -3.05 13.70
N ASP A 37 -48.27 -3.88 12.83
CA ASP A 37 -49.72 -3.99 12.76
C ASP A 37 -50.26 -4.69 14.02
N SER A 38 -51.39 -4.21 14.50
CA SER A 38 -52.07 -4.59 15.74
C SER A 38 -52.41 -6.08 15.89
N ASN A 39 -52.37 -6.86 14.81
CA ASN A 39 -52.73 -8.28 14.80
C ASN A 39 -51.52 -9.23 14.72
N GLU A 40 -50.29 -8.69 14.72
CA GLU A 40 -49.10 -9.53 14.58
C GLU A 40 -48.72 -10.20 15.90
N SER A 41 -48.41 -11.50 15.79
CA SER A 41 -47.97 -12.34 16.93
C SER A 41 -46.53 -12.84 16.78
N SER A 42 -45.94 -12.66 15.60
CA SER A 42 -44.59 -13.10 15.29
C SER A 42 -43.89 -12.17 14.31
N LEU A 43 -42.57 -12.05 14.42
CA LEU A 43 -41.71 -11.38 13.45
C LEU A 43 -40.78 -12.37 12.77
N ASN A 44 -40.50 -12.11 11.49
CA ASN A 44 -39.58 -12.90 10.69
C ASN A 44 -38.34 -12.07 10.39
N PHE A 45 -37.17 -12.70 10.51
CA PHE A 45 -35.90 -12.10 10.13
C PHE A 45 -35.15 -13.04 9.19
N SER A 46 -34.56 -12.50 8.14
CA SER A 46 -33.62 -13.26 7.31
C SER A 46 -32.21 -13.05 7.83
N ILE A 47 -31.48 -14.12 8.11
CA ILE A 47 -30.08 -14.07 8.53
C ILE A 47 -29.30 -14.93 7.54
N GLN A 48 -28.18 -14.37 7.04
CA GLN A 48 -27.34 -15.01 6.03
C GLN A 48 -26.94 -16.43 6.46
N ASP A 49 -26.86 -17.33 5.47
CA ASP A 49 -26.38 -18.69 5.69
C ASP A 49 -24.95 -18.69 6.27
N ASP A 50 -24.58 -19.76 6.97
CA ASP A 50 -23.32 -19.91 7.73
C ASP A 50 -23.17 -18.99 8.97
N ALA A 51 -24.19 -18.20 9.33
CA ALA A 51 -24.19 -17.42 10.56
C ALA A 51 -24.18 -18.31 11.82
N THR A 52 -23.38 -17.93 12.81
CA THR A 52 -23.27 -18.60 14.13
C THR A 52 -23.54 -17.64 15.29
N ASP A 53 -23.79 -18.22 16.47
CA ASP A 53 -24.07 -17.51 17.74
C ASP A 53 -25.15 -16.43 17.61
N ILE A 54 -26.24 -16.79 16.94
CA ILE A 54 -27.36 -15.90 16.67
C ILE A 54 -28.15 -15.65 17.94
N VAL A 55 -28.25 -14.37 18.30
CA VAL A 55 -29.11 -13.87 19.38
C VAL A 55 -30.05 -12.82 18.81
N ILE A 56 -31.34 -12.99 19.05
CA ILE A 56 -32.38 -12.05 18.64
C ILE A 56 -33.03 -11.49 19.91
N SER A 57 -33.23 -10.18 19.94
CA SER A 57 -33.98 -9.51 20.99
C SER A 57 -35.07 -8.64 20.38
N ILE A 58 -36.25 -8.62 21.00
CA ILE A 58 -37.38 -7.75 20.64
C ILE A 58 -37.75 -6.94 21.88
N ASN A 59 -37.84 -5.62 21.73
CA ASN A 59 -38.09 -4.65 22.80
C ASN A 59 -37.17 -4.84 24.01
N GLY A 60 -35.89 -5.15 23.75
CA GLY A 60 -34.86 -5.38 24.77
C GLY A 60 -34.93 -6.74 25.46
N GLN A 61 -35.88 -7.61 25.11
CA GLN A 61 -35.97 -8.97 25.65
C GLN A 61 -35.44 -9.97 24.63
N SER A 62 -34.53 -10.84 25.05
CA SER A 62 -34.07 -11.95 24.21
C SER A 62 -35.23 -12.91 23.94
N VAL A 63 -35.39 -13.32 22.69
CA VAL A 63 -36.49 -14.18 22.22
C VAL A 63 -35.96 -15.47 21.64
N GLU A 64 -36.70 -16.55 21.84
CA GLU A 64 -36.48 -17.80 21.12
C GLU A 64 -37.00 -17.67 19.68
N TYR A 65 -36.41 -18.46 18.78
CA TYR A 65 -36.75 -18.45 17.36
C TYR A 65 -36.88 -19.87 16.80
N ASN A 66 -37.75 -19.99 15.80
CA ASN A 66 -37.82 -21.16 14.93
C ASN A 66 -37.09 -20.85 13.62
N LYS A 67 -36.14 -21.70 13.24
CA LYS A 67 -35.37 -21.55 12.00
C LYS A 67 -35.93 -22.45 10.90
N SER A 68 -36.12 -21.88 9.71
CA SER A 68 -36.41 -22.61 8.47
C SER A 68 -35.57 -22.04 7.33
N GLY A 69 -34.48 -22.71 6.97
CA GLY A 69 -33.49 -22.16 6.03
C GLY A 69 -32.82 -20.91 6.63
N ASN A 70 -32.84 -19.81 5.89
CA ASN A 70 -32.31 -18.51 6.32
C ASN A 70 -33.34 -17.63 7.06
N MET A 71 -34.56 -18.14 7.31
CA MET A 71 -35.65 -17.43 7.97
C MET A 71 -35.74 -17.81 9.46
N TYR A 72 -35.85 -16.80 10.31
CA TYR A 72 -35.92 -16.89 11.77
C TYR A 72 -37.23 -16.25 12.24
N THR A 73 -38.16 -17.08 12.70
CA THR A 73 -39.48 -16.64 13.19
C THR A 73 -39.46 -16.55 14.71
N CYS A 74 -39.74 -15.36 15.24
CA CYS A 74 -39.74 -15.06 16.67
C CYS A 74 -41.15 -14.68 17.12
N ALA A 75 -41.60 -15.19 18.27
CA ALA A 75 -42.83 -14.69 18.89
C ALA A 75 -42.61 -13.26 19.41
N ILE A 76 -43.60 -12.38 19.24
CA ILE A 76 -43.52 -11.01 19.75
C ILE A 76 -43.83 -11.04 21.25
N PRO A 77 -42.93 -10.56 22.13
CA PRO A 77 -43.23 -10.43 23.55
C PRO A 77 -44.45 -9.51 23.76
N PRO A 78 -45.32 -9.80 24.74
CA PRO A 78 -46.48 -8.95 25.03
C PRO A 78 -46.06 -7.50 25.25
N THR A 79 -46.60 -6.59 24.45
CA THR A 79 -46.34 -5.15 24.53
C THR A 79 -47.63 -4.36 24.30
N ASN A 80 -47.75 -3.21 24.96
CA ASN A 80 -48.84 -2.25 24.72
C ASN A 80 -48.42 -1.18 23.69
N GLU A 81 -47.18 -1.23 23.22
CA GLU A 81 -46.61 -0.28 22.28
C GLU A 81 -46.75 -0.81 20.85
N SER A 82 -47.18 0.06 19.94
CA SER A 82 -47.16 -0.24 18.50
C SER A 82 -45.75 -0.12 17.90
N SER A 83 -44.86 0.63 18.55
CA SER A 83 -43.44 0.67 18.21
C SER A 83 -42.75 -0.63 18.61
N VAL A 84 -41.91 -1.12 17.71
CA VAL A 84 -41.04 -2.26 17.98
C VAL A 84 -39.60 -1.90 17.69
N SER A 85 -38.71 -2.36 18.56
CA SER A 85 -37.28 -2.33 18.38
C SER A 85 -36.77 -3.76 18.43
N ALA A 86 -36.09 -4.23 17.39
CA ALA A 86 -35.46 -5.54 17.36
C ALA A 86 -33.95 -5.38 17.15
N SER A 87 -33.17 -6.21 17.84
CA SER A 87 -31.73 -6.32 17.62
C SER A 87 -31.33 -7.75 17.35
N ILE A 88 -30.37 -7.93 16.44
CA ILE A 88 -29.87 -9.23 16.03
C ILE A 88 -28.34 -9.17 16.07
N THR A 89 -27.71 -10.10 16.80
CA THR A 89 -26.26 -10.26 16.80
C THR A 89 -25.89 -11.65 16.33
N TYR A 90 -24.86 -11.77 15.50
CA TYR A 90 -24.34 -13.04 15.02
C TYR A 90 -22.94 -12.89 14.44
N TYR A 91 -22.29 -14.01 14.14
CA TYR A 91 -20.98 -14.06 13.49
C TYR A 91 -21.08 -14.67 12.10
N LEU A 92 -20.30 -14.12 11.17
CA LEU A 92 -20.04 -14.71 9.86
C LEU A 92 -18.57 -15.16 9.77
N PRO A 93 -18.27 -16.27 9.07
CA PRO A 93 -16.92 -16.79 8.99
C PRO A 93 -15.99 -15.88 8.17
N LYS A 94 -14.68 -15.93 8.43
CA LYS A 94 -13.63 -15.15 7.73
C LYS A 94 -13.60 -15.31 6.21
N GLY A 95 -14.13 -16.42 5.68
CA GLY A 95 -14.24 -16.67 4.25
C GLY A 95 -15.35 -15.88 3.55
N THR A 96 -16.20 -15.18 4.30
CA THR A 96 -17.36 -14.43 3.76
C THR A 96 -16.89 -13.27 2.89
N LYS A 97 -17.25 -13.31 1.61
CA LYS A 97 -16.90 -12.27 0.63
C LYS A 97 -17.94 -11.15 0.55
N PHE A 98 -19.20 -11.51 0.75
CA PHE A 98 -20.34 -10.61 0.66
C PHE A 98 -21.20 -10.77 1.90
N PHE A 99 -21.62 -9.64 2.44
CA PHE A 99 -22.75 -9.58 3.33
C PHE A 99 -24.02 -9.54 2.50
N GLU A 100 -24.96 -10.44 2.77
CA GLU A 100 -26.18 -10.63 2.01
C GLU A 100 -27.39 -10.54 2.94
N LYS A 101 -28.43 -9.81 2.51
CA LYS A 101 -29.58 -9.56 3.37
C LYS A 101 -30.88 -9.47 2.59
N HIS A 102 -31.88 -10.24 3.03
CA HIS A 102 -33.26 -10.08 2.61
C HIS A 102 -33.99 -9.18 3.62
N ILE A 103 -34.49 -8.05 3.13
CA ILE A 103 -35.31 -7.09 3.86
C ILE A 103 -36.77 -7.49 3.65
N LEU A 104 -37.33 -8.18 4.66
CA LEU A 104 -38.64 -8.83 4.57
C LEU A 104 -39.83 -7.88 4.70
N TYR A 105 -39.60 -6.65 5.16
CA TYR A 105 -40.64 -5.65 5.40
C TYR A 105 -40.28 -4.34 4.69
N PRO A 106 -41.27 -3.54 4.26
CA PRO A 106 -40.96 -2.23 3.69
C PRO A 106 -40.17 -1.39 4.70
N SER A 107 -39.13 -0.72 4.20
CA SER A 107 -38.13 -0.05 5.02
C SER A 107 -37.83 1.34 4.49
N SER A 108 -38.06 2.37 5.32
CA SER A 108 -37.79 3.76 4.94
C SER A 108 -36.28 4.05 4.83
N GLU A 109 -35.47 3.49 5.72
CA GLU A 109 -34.03 3.69 5.74
C GLU A 109 -33.32 2.36 6.06
N VAL A 110 -32.37 1.96 5.20
CA VAL A 110 -31.49 0.82 5.43
C VAL A 110 -30.04 1.24 5.20
N THR A 111 -29.20 1.05 6.22
CA THR A 111 -27.78 1.44 6.19
C THR A 111 -26.93 0.26 6.62
N ILE A 112 -25.86 0.00 5.84
CA ILE A 112 -24.83 -1.00 6.16
C ILE A 112 -23.50 -0.27 6.39
N THR A 113 -22.91 -0.43 7.56
CA THR A 113 -21.56 0.04 7.90
C THR A 113 -20.62 -1.15 8.03
N TYR A 114 -19.37 -0.96 7.58
CA TYR A 114 -18.27 -1.90 7.78
C TYR A 114 -17.06 -1.17 8.35
N ASP A 115 -16.63 -1.58 9.54
CA ASP A 115 -15.54 -0.93 10.29
C ASP A 115 -15.71 0.61 10.28
N GLU A 116 -16.88 1.07 10.74
CA GLU A 116 -17.30 2.48 10.83
C GLU A 116 -17.49 3.21 9.48
N SER A 117 -17.20 2.57 8.35
CA SER A 117 -17.39 3.14 7.01
C SER A 117 -18.73 2.69 6.40
N THR A 118 -19.56 3.62 5.93
CA THR A 118 -20.80 3.28 5.21
C THR A 118 -20.48 2.54 3.90
N LEU A 119 -20.89 1.28 3.79
CA LEU A 119 -20.80 0.50 2.56
C LEU A 119 -21.99 0.78 1.63
N LEU A 120 -23.17 0.89 2.22
CA LEU A 120 -24.43 1.02 1.49
C LEU A 120 -25.42 1.81 2.33
N SER A 121 -26.15 2.70 1.68
CA SER A 121 -27.33 3.35 2.25
C SER A 121 -28.41 3.40 1.18
N ARG A 122 -29.62 3.01 1.55
CA ARG A 122 -30.80 2.93 0.69
C ARG A 122 -32.01 3.48 1.45
N SER A 123 -32.90 4.13 0.69
CA SER A 123 -34.16 4.63 1.20
C SER A 123 -35.32 3.99 0.45
N ASP A 124 -36.48 3.93 1.11
CA ASP A 124 -37.75 3.49 0.53
C ASP A 124 -37.68 2.11 -0.15
N LEU A 125 -37.07 1.14 0.55
CA LEU A 125 -37.02 -0.24 0.08
C LEU A 125 -38.38 -0.91 0.28
N GLY A 126 -38.86 -1.54 -0.80
CA GLY A 126 -40.08 -2.35 -0.76
C GLY A 126 -39.91 -3.64 0.02
N GLU A 127 -41.04 -4.30 0.29
CA GLU A 127 -41.07 -5.63 0.91
C GLU A 127 -40.26 -6.66 0.09
N ASN A 128 -39.61 -7.60 0.78
CA ASN A 128 -38.80 -8.67 0.18
C ASN A 128 -37.65 -8.16 -0.71
N SER A 129 -37.10 -6.99 -0.41
CA SER A 129 -35.94 -6.45 -1.10
C SER A 129 -34.67 -7.24 -0.74
N TYR A 130 -33.77 -7.41 -1.72
CA TYR A 130 -32.46 -8.03 -1.52
C TYR A 130 -31.35 -6.99 -1.61
N ILE A 131 -30.43 -7.00 -0.64
CA ILE A 131 -29.24 -6.16 -0.64
C ILE A 131 -27.98 -7.01 -0.41
N SER A 132 -26.89 -6.61 -1.04
CA SER A 132 -25.59 -7.26 -0.90
C SER A 132 -24.48 -6.21 -0.88
N ALA A 133 -23.50 -6.40 0.00
CA ALA A 133 -22.34 -5.53 0.14
C ALA A 133 -21.05 -6.36 0.20
N SER A 134 -20.03 -5.92 -0.52
CA SER A 134 -18.73 -6.60 -0.53
C SER A 134 -17.98 -6.34 0.79
N LEU A 135 -17.57 -7.41 1.47
CA LEU A 135 -16.75 -7.38 2.68
C LEU A 135 -15.25 -7.52 2.38
N VAL A 136 -14.82 -7.24 1.15
CA VAL A 136 -13.41 -7.37 0.78
C VAL A 136 -12.58 -6.47 1.69
N VAL A 137 -11.82 -7.14 2.56
CA VAL A 137 -10.74 -6.54 3.33
C VAL A 137 -9.87 -5.81 2.33
N LYS A 138 -9.88 -4.48 2.35
CA LYS A 138 -8.83 -3.70 1.70
C LYS A 138 -7.55 -4.09 2.43
N THR A 139 -6.85 -5.10 1.92
CA THR A 139 -5.43 -5.24 2.22
C THR A 139 -4.85 -3.93 1.77
N VAL A 140 -4.57 -3.04 2.74
CA VAL A 140 -3.82 -1.83 2.47
C VAL A 140 -2.51 -2.35 1.96
N GLU A 141 -2.41 -2.36 0.64
CA GLU A 141 -1.19 -2.63 -0.07
C GLU A 141 -0.22 -1.56 0.43
N ALA A 142 0.61 -1.91 1.42
CA ALA A 142 1.69 -1.07 1.93
C ALA A 142 2.80 -0.90 0.87
N THR A 143 2.46 -1.06 -0.41
CA THR A 143 3.33 -1.04 -1.57
C THR A 143 3.70 0.38 -1.96
N GLY A 144 2.87 1.39 -1.65
CA GLY A 144 3.18 2.79 -1.97
C GLY A 144 4.37 3.33 -1.18
N TYR A 145 4.23 3.48 0.14
CA TYR A 145 5.24 4.16 0.96
C TYR A 145 6.56 3.39 1.09
N ALA A 146 6.50 2.05 1.11
CA ALA A 146 7.71 1.23 1.16
C ALA A 146 8.55 1.38 -0.12
N LEU A 147 7.92 1.43 -1.30
CA LEU A 147 8.62 1.65 -2.57
C LEU A 147 9.26 3.04 -2.63
N TYR A 148 8.55 4.09 -2.18
CA TYR A 148 9.13 5.45 -2.11
C TYR A 148 10.29 5.53 -1.12
N ALA A 149 10.20 4.86 0.04
CA ALA A 149 11.29 4.82 1.02
C ALA A 149 12.52 4.09 0.48
N ILE A 150 12.33 2.96 -0.20
CA ILE A 150 13.41 2.20 -0.85
C ILE A 150 14.05 3.03 -1.98
N ALA A 151 13.24 3.68 -2.80
CA ALA A 151 13.73 4.54 -3.89
C ALA A 151 14.56 5.72 -3.35
N ALA A 152 14.11 6.37 -2.27
CA ALA A 152 14.85 7.45 -1.62
C ALA A 152 16.19 6.97 -1.03
N LEU A 153 16.21 5.79 -0.40
CA LEU A 153 17.42 5.17 0.13
C LEU A 153 18.45 4.89 -0.97
N LEU A 154 18.00 4.33 -2.11
CA LEU A 154 18.85 4.06 -3.26
C LEU A 154 19.42 5.34 -3.87
N LEU A 155 18.62 6.39 -3.97
CA LEU A 155 19.06 7.71 -4.47
C LEU A 155 20.15 8.31 -3.57
N ALA A 156 19.96 8.25 -2.25
CA ALA A 156 20.97 8.71 -1.29
C ALA A 156 22.28 7.92 -1.43
N LEU A 157 22.21 6.59 -1.63
CA LEU A 157 23.37 5.73 -1.80
C LEU A 157 24.15 6.06 -3.08
N ILE A 158 23.45 6.34 -4.18
CA ILE A 158 24.06 6.78 -5.45
C ILE A 158 24.82 8.09 -5.26
N VAL A 159 24.23 9.07 -4.56
CA VAL A 159 24.89 10.36 -4.27
C VAL A 159 26.18 10.15 -3.46
N ILE A 160 26.14 9.29 -2.45
CA ILE A 160 27.33 8.96 -1.63
C ILE A 160 28.42 8.30 -2.49
N ILE A 161 28.06 7.36 -3.36
CA ILE A 161 29.02 6.70 -4.27
C ILE A 161 29.64 7.70 -5.23
N ILE A 162 28.84 8.59 -5.84
CA ILE A 162 29.34 9.63 -6.75
C ILE A 162 30.29 10.58 -6.00
N ALA A 163 29.92 11.03 -4.80
CA ALA A 163 30.78 11.89 -3.98
C ALA A 163 32.11 11.22 -3.61
N TYR A 164 32.08 9.93 -3.26
CA TYR A 164 33.28 9.15 -2.95
C TYR A 164 34.19 8.98 -4.18
N LEU A 165 33.61 8.65 -5.34
CA LEU A 165 34.36 8.52 -6.60
C LEU A 165 34.93 9.86 -7.08
N ALA A 166 34.18 10.96 -6.92
CA ALA A 166 34.65 12.30 -7.23
C ALA A 166 35.86 12.67 -6.36
N LYS A 167 35.80 12.42 -5.05
CA LYS A 167 36.91 12.68 -4.10
C LYS A 167 38.17 11.86 -4.44
N LYS A 168 38.00 10.64 -4.98
CA LYS A 168 39.11 9.79 -5.44
C LYS A 168 39.75 10.31 -6.73
N ARG A 169 39.03 11.05 -7.59
CA ARG A 169 39.56 11.63 -8.83
C ARG A 169 40.30 12.95 -8.62
N THR A 170 39.97 13.73 -7.59
CA THR A 170 40.63 15.01 -7.26
C THR A 170 41.90 14.87 -6.43
N SER A 171 42.20 13.67 -5.90
CA SER A 171 43.42 13.39 -5.16
C SER A 171 44.50 12.77 -6.04
N LYS A 172 44.89 13.45 -7.13
CA LYS A 172 46.27 13.27 -7.61
C LYS A 172 47.16 14.03 -6.63
N PRO A 173 48.13 13.40 -5.96
CA PRO A 173 49.09 14.15 -5.16
C PRO A 173 49.77 15.15 -6.09
N VAL A 174 49.69 16.43 -5.75
CA VAL A 174 50.57 17.45 -6.34
C VAL A 174 51.97 17.04 -5.93
N GLN A 175 52.68 16.32 -6.81
CA GLN A 175 54.12 16.15 -6.65
C GLN A 175 54.72 17.54 -6.82
N ILE A 176 55.05 18.17 -5.70
CA ILE A 176 55.89 19.36 -5.68
C ILE A 176 57.26 18.86 -6.15
N GLU A 177 57.53 19.01 -7.45
CA GLU A 177 58.86 18.75 -7.99
C GLU A 177 59.78 19.84 -7.44
N THR A 178 60.58 19.52 -6.43
CA THR A 178 61.56 20.45 -5.88
C THR A 178 62.61 20.80 -6.93
N GLU A 179 63.26 21.95 -6.80
CA GLU A 179 64.32 22.39 -7.72
C GLU A 179 65.44 21.31 -7.85
N GLU A 180 65.74 20.60 -6.77
CA GLU A 180 66.69 19.48 -6.76
C GLU A 180 66.24 18.30 -7.65
N ILE A 181 64.95 17.95 -7.60
CA ILE A 181 64.37 16.91 -8.45
C ILE A 181 64.42 17.34 -9.91
N LEU A 182 64.08 18.61 -10.21
CA LEU A 182 64.10 19.14 -11.57
C LEU A 182 65.53 19.21 -12.15
N LYS A 183 66.52 19.63 -11.35
CA LYS A 183 67.93 19.61 -11.74
C LYS A 183 68.43 18.19 -12.03
N THR A 184 68.08 17.24 -11.18
CA THR A 184 68.43 15.82 -11.37
C THR A 184 67.77 15.25 -12.62
N LYS A 185 66.48 15.53 -12.85
CA LYS A 185 65.76 15.13 -14.07
C LYS A 185 66.39 15.70 -15.33
N LYS A 186 66.77 16.99 -15.34
CA LYS A 186 67.47 17.62 -16.46
C LYS A 186 68.79 16.89 -16.76
N ALA A 187 69.58 16.56 -15.75
CA ALA A 187 70.85 15.87 -15.93
C ALA A 187 70.65 14.46 -16.52
N LEU A 188 69.69 13.69 -16.00
CA LEU A 188 69.35 12.36 -16.50
C LEU A 188 68.88 12.38 -17.96
N LEU A 189 67.98 13.32 -18.31
CA LEU A 189 67.48 13.48 -19.68
C LEU A 189 68.60 13.85 -20.66
N MET A 190 69.52 14.73 -20.26
CA MET A 190 70.68 15.08 -21.08
C MET A 190 71.63 13.90 -21.29
N MET A 191 71.84 13.06 -20.27
CA MET A 191 72.65 11.84 -20.43
C MET A 191 71.96 10.84 -21.36
N LEU A 192 70.64 10.66 -21.22
CA LEU A 192 69.87 9.77 -22.08
C LEU A 192 69.91 10.21 -23.55
N LEU A 193 69.76 11.50 -23.82
CA LEU A 193 69.88 12.06 -25.17
C LEU A 193 71.27 11.82 -25.77
N LYS A 194 72.33 11.99 -24.99
CA LYS A 194 73.71 11.69 -25.43
C LYS A 194 73.91 10.21 -25.73
N GLU A 195 73.33 9.33 -24.91
CA GLU A 195 73.42 7.88 -25.12
C GLU A 195 72.65 7.45 -26.38
N ILE A 196 71.48 8.03 -26.64
CA ILE A 196 70.72 7.81 -27.88
C ILE A 196 71.54 8.24 -29.11
N GLU A 197 72.22 9.39 -29.06
CA GLU A 197 73.11 9.83 -30.14
C GLU A 197 74.35 8.94 -30.32
N LYS A 198 74.85 8.35 -29.24
CA LYS A 198 75.97 7.42 -29.30
C LYS A 198 75.54 6.09 -29.95
N LYS A 199 74.40 5.54 -29.54
CA LYS A 199 73.84 4.31 -30.11
C LYS A 199 73.51 4.45 -31.60
N HIS A 200 72.99 5.61 -31.99
CA HIS A 200 72.77 5.93 -33.41
C HIS A 200 74.07 5.97 -34.20
N ARG A 201 75.11 6.64 -33.68
CA ARG A 201 76.44 6.67 -34.31
C ARG A 201 77.14 5.32 -34.39
N ALA A 202 76.82 4.41 -33.46
CA ALA A 202 77.30 3.04 -33.45
C ALA A 202 76.43 2.09 -34.33
N GLU A 203 75.44 2.62 -35.03
CA GLU A 203 74.46 1.87 -35.85
C GLU A 203 73.68 0.79 -35.06
N GLU A 204 73.63 0.91 -33.72
CA GLU A 204 72.90 -0.02 -32.85
C GLU A 204 71.37 0.20 -32.89
N ILE A 205 70.92 1.37 -33.36
CA ILE A 205 69.51 1.72 -33.53
C ILE A 205 69.28 2.33 -34.91
N SER A 206 68.11 2.07 -35.49
CA SER A 206 67.73 2.63 -36.80
C SER A 206 67.54 4.15 -36.76
N ASP A 207 67.67 4.81 -37.92
CA ASP A 207 67.39 6.24 -38.09
C ASP A 207 65.98 6.64 -37.64
N GLU A 208 64.99 5.78 -37.90
CA GLU A 208 63.61 5.99 -37.50
C GLU A 208 63.46 5.94 -35.97
N SER A 209 64.03 4.90 -35.34
CA SER A 209 64.05 4.77 -33.88
C SER A 209 64.80 5.93 -33.21
N TYR A 210 65.93 6.36 -33.78
CA TYR A 210 66.68 7.52 -33.30
C TYR A 210 65.85 8.80 -33.35
N ARG A 211 65.22 9.12 -34.48
CA ARG A 211 64.40 10.32 -34.64
C ARG A 211 63.23 10.34 -33.65
N TYR A 212 62.55 9.21 -33.49
CA TYR A 212 61.44 9.07 -32.56
C TYR A 212 61.88 9.28 -31.10
N LEU A 213 62.91 8.57 -30.65
CA LEU A 213 63.41 8.66 -29.27
C LEU A 213 63.98 10.05 -28.98
N LYS A 214 64.74 10.63 -29.91
CA LYS A 214 65.31 11.98 -29.74
C LYS A 214 64.24 13.05 -29.61
N ASP A 215 63.15 12.98 -30.37
CA ASP A 215 62.08 13.98 -30.29
C ASP A 215 61.33 13.92 -28.95
N ILE A 216 61.00 12.72 -28.47
CA ILE A 216 60.34 12.50 -27.18
C ILE A 216 61.18 13.08 -26.03
N TYR A 217 62.42 12.62 -25.90
CA TYR A 217 63.25 13.02 -24.76
C TYR A 217 63.74 14.47 -24.85
N LYS A 218 63.84 15.04 -26.05
CA LYS A 218 64.10 16.48 -26.21
C LYS A 218 62.93 17.30 -25.71
N ARG A 219 61.69 16.89 -26.00
CA ARG A 219 60.48 17.57 -25.53
C ARG A 219 60.39 17.54 -24.00
N GLU A 220 60.62 16.38 -23.40
CA GLU A 220 60.66 16.23 -21.94
C GLU A 220 61.76 17.08 -21.30
N ALA A 221 62.96 17.14 -21.90
CA ALA A 221 64.04 17.98 -21.41
C ALA A 221 63.67 19.48 -21.44
N VAL A 222 62.99 19.93 -22.50
CA VAL A 222 62.50 21.32 -22.62
C VAL A 222 61.45 21.63 -21.56
N GLU A 223 60.51 20.72 -21.29
CA GLU A 223 59.50 20.93 -20.24
C GLU A 223 60.13 21.02 -18.84
N VAL A 224 61.12 20.17 -18.54
CA VAL A 224 61.86 20.25 -17.26
C VAL A 224 62.64 21.56 -17.14
N MET A 225 63.24 22.05 -18.24
CA MET A 225 63.94 23.34 -18.23
C MET A 225 63.00 24.52 -18.02
N LYS A 226 61.83 24.53 -18.67
CA LYS A 226 60.80 25.57 -18.44
C LYS A 226 60.36 25.63 -16.97
N LYS A 227 60.22 24.46 -16.33
CA LYS A 227 59.87 24.35 -14.90
C LYS A 227 60.99 24.82 -13.96
N LEU A 228 62.26 24.80 -14.39
CA LEU A 228 63.39 25.35 -13.63
C LEU A 228 63.53 26.86 -13.77
N GLU A 229 63.01 27.43 -14.86
CA GLU A 229 63.04 28.88 -15.16
C GLU A 229 61.81 29.63 -14.63
N SER A 230 60.78 28.90 -14.20
CA SER A 230 59.53 29.43 -13.60
C SER A 230 59.66 29.54 -12.08
#